data_AF-A0A8T5QGU3-F1
#
_entry.id   AF-A0A8T5QGU3-F1
#
_cell.length_a   1.000
_cell.length_b   1.000
_cell.length_c   1.000
_cell.angle_alpha   90.00
_cell.angle_beta   90.00
_cell.angle_gamma   90.00
#
_symmetry.space_group_name_H-M   'P 1'
#
loop_
_entity.id
_entity.type
_entity.pdbx_description
1 polymer ?
#
loop_
_entity_poly.entity_id
_entity_poly.type
_entity_poly.pdbx_seq_one_letter_code
_entity_poly.pdbx_strand_id
1 'polypeptide(L)' 'ALQFSKGAAYGVQITMDRPEPGGSSGAELREGISWGKLKEKARFTDVICDVTIALPLIWSAVKSRLK' A
#
# COMPACT_ATOMS: atom_id res chain seq x y z
N ALA A 1 2.47 5.77 -13.85
CA ALA A 1 2.31 7.15 -13.33
C ALA A 1 3.39 7.49 -12.29
N LEU A 2 3.44 6.82 -11.14
CA LEU A 2 4.37 7.18 -10.05
C LEU A 2 5.86 7.01 -10.38
N GLN A 3 6.23 6.01 -11.18
CA GLN A 3 7.61 5.75 -11.60
C GLN A 3 8.26 6.92 -12.35
N PHE A 4 7.47 7.77 -13.02
CA PHE A 4 7.94 8.95 -13.74
C PHE A 4 7.74 10.25 -12.92
N SER A 5 7.50 10.11 -11.61
CA SER A 5 7.27 11.21 -10.67
C SER A 5 8.35 11.20 -9.57
N LYS A 6 8.19 12.02 -8.52
CA LYS A 6 9.10 12.07 -7.37
C LYS A 6 8.96 10.89 -6.39
N GLY A 7 8.19 9.85 -6.76
CA GLY A 7 7.82 8.73 -5.90
C GLY A 7 6.88 9.12 -4.76
N ALA A 8 6.05 8.17 -4.31
CA ALA A 8 5.13 8.39 -3.19
C ALA A 8 5.87 8.39 -1.84
N ALA A 9 5.48 9.30 -0.94
CA ALA A 9 5.97 9.31 0.44
C ALA A 9 5.17 8.37 1.36
N TYR A 10 3.98 7.95 0.93
CA TYR A 10 3.05 7.10 1.66
C TYR A 10 2.46 6.03 0.74
N GLY A 11 2.16 4.85 1.29
CA GLY A 11 1.44 3.80 0.57
C GLY A 11 0.68 2.89 1.53
N VAL A 12 -0.55 2.53 1.17
CA VAL A 12 -1.31 1.49 1.87
C VAL A 12 -1.84 0.57 0.79
N GLN A 13 -1.45 -0.70 0.84
CA GLN A 13 -1.93 -1.73 -0.07
C GLN A 13 -2.87 -2.64 0.70
N ILE A 14 -4.07 -2.87 0.15
CA ILE A 14 -5.02 -3.85 0.68
C ILE A 14 -5.19 -4.89 -0.42
N THR A 15 -4.76 -6.11 -0.15
CA THR A 15 -4.79 -7.20 -1.14
C THR A 15 -5.05 -8.52 -0.44
N MET A 16 -5.65 -9.47 -1.15
CA MET A 16 -5.71 -10.87 -0.71
C MET A 16 -4.63 -11.72 -1.38
N ASP A 17 -3.96 -11.16 -2.38
CA ASP A 17 -2.92 -11.84 -3.12
C ASP A 17 -1.63 -11.92 -2.29
N ARG A 18 -0.81 -12.91 -2.60
CA ARG A 18 0.39 -13.22 -1.84
C ARG A 18 1.66 -12.96 -2.68
N PRO A 19 2.82 -12.70 -2.05
CA PRO A 19 4.03 -12.38 -2.78
C PRO A 19 4.72 -13.60 -3.43
N GLU A 20 4.49 -14.83 -2.96
CA GLU A 20 5.26 -16.01 -3.41
C GLU A 20 5.10 -16.34 -4.91
N PRO A 21 3.93 -16.17 -5.54
CA PRO A 21 3.76 -16.36 -6.98
C PRO A 21 4.51 -15.33 -7.85
N GLY A 22 5.02 -14.24 -7.29
CA GLY A 22 5.71 -13.17 -8.03
C GLY A 22 4.80 -12.30 -8.90
N GLY A 23 3.49 -12.31 -8.64
CA GLY A 23 2.52 -11.48 -9.34
C GLY A 23 2.55 -10.02 -8.88
N SER A 24 2.27 -9.07 -9.78
CA SER A 24 2.26 -7.63 -9.43
C SER A 24 1.13 -7.25 -8.46
N SER A 25 0.08 -8.06 -8.33
CA SER A 25 -1.05 -7.83 -7.42
C SER A 25 -0.76 -8.21 -5.96
N GLY A 26 0.18 -9.12 -5.74
CA GLY A 26 0.68 -9.55 -4.43
C GLY A 26 2.06 -9.00 -4.08
N ALA A 27 2.68 -8.25 -5.00
CA ALA A 27 3.99 -7.64 -4.78
C ALA A 27 3.95 -6.67 -3.59
N GLU A 28 4.84 -6.85 -2.63
CA GLU A 28 4.95 -5.95 -1.46
C GLU A 28 5.24 -4.52 -1.92
N LEU A 29 4.66 -3.53 -1.23
CA LEU A 29 4.94 -2.12 -1.54
C LEU A 29 6.44 -1.77 -1.43
N ARG A 30 7.21 -2.54 -0.66
CA ARG A 30 8.68 -2.44 -0.59
C ARG A 30 9.34 -2.61 -1.96
N GLU A 31 8.82 -3.50 -2.81
CA GLU A 31 9.33 -3.69 -4.17
C GLU A 31 9.15 -2.42 -5.00
N GLY A 32 8.08 -1.65 -4.78
CA GLY A 32 7.83 -0.39 -5.47
C GLY A 32 8.95 0.66 -5.30
N ILE A 33 9.84 0.52 -4.32
CA ILE A 33 11.02 1.38 -4.15
C ILE A 33 12.02 1.14 -5.29
N SER A 34 12.29 -0.12 -5.68
CA SER A 34 13.26 -0.43 -6.73
C SER A 34 12.83 0.12 -8.09
N TRP A 35 11.52 0.26 -8.29
CA TRP A 35 10.91 0.82 -9.49
C TRP A 35 10.69 2.34 -9.42
N GLY A 36 11.15 3.03 -8.38
CA GLY A 36 10.94 4.47 -8.20
C GLY A 36 9.48 4.89 -7.97
N LYS A 37 8.57 3.94 -7.68
CA LYS A 37 7.16 4.22 -7.38
C LYS A 37 6.99 4.78 -5.96
N LEU A 38 7.82 4.35 -5.01
CA LEU A 38 7.91 4.86 -3.64
C LEU A 38 9.28 5.46 -3.36
N LYS A 39 9.34 6.44 -2.45
CA LYS A 39 10.60 6.99 -1.92
C LYS A 39 11.29 5.97 -1.01
N GLU A 40 12.61 6.01 -0.92
CA GLU A 40 13.39 5.13 -0.02
C GLU A 40 12.95 5.21 1.45
N LYS A 41 12.57 6.42 1.91
CA LYS A 41 12.08 6.67 3.28
C LYS A 41 10.54 6.78 3.36
N ALA A 42 9.83 6.21 2.39
CA ALA A 42 8.37 6.22 2.41
C ALA A 42 7.83 5.44 3.61
N ARG A 43 6.66 5.85 4.12
CA ARG A 43 5.92 5.12 5.16
C ARG A 43 4.82 4.32 4.48
N PHE A 44 4.92 3.00 4.53
CA PHE A 44 3.96 2.13 3.87
C PHE A 44 3.63 0.88 4.67
N THR A 45 2.50 0.26 4.34
CA THR A 45 2.07 -1.01 4.94
C THR A 45 1.25 -1.81 3.94
N ASP A 46 1.45 -3.12 3.96
CA ASP A 46 0.69 -4.10 3.21
C ASP A 46 -0.32 -4.78 4.16
N VAL A 47 -1.60 -4.76 3.80
CA VAL A 47 -2.71 -5.33 4.58
C VAL A 47 -3.27 -6.52 3.81
N ILE A 48 -2.95 -7.72 4.29
CA ILE A 48 -3.46 -8.97 3.71
C ILE A 48 -4.88 -9.24 4.21
N CYS A 49 -5.88 -8.71 3.52
CA CYS A 49 -7.30 -8.78 3.90
C CYS A 49 -8.21 -8.44 2.71
N ASP A 50 -9.47 -8.90 2.77
CA ASP A 50 -10.50 -8.44 1.85
C ASP A 50 -10.79 -6.94 2.07
N VAL A 51 -10.89 -6.18 0.98
CA VAL A 51 -11.12 -4.73 1.03
C VAL A 51 -12.45 -4.37 1.71
N THR A 52 -13.48 -5.21 1.57
CA THR A 52 -14.80 -5.00 2.19
C THR A 52 -14.75 -5.09 3.71
N ILE A 53 -13.73 -5.76 4.27
CA ILE A 53 -13.48 -5.87 5.71
C ILE A 53 -12.53 -4.76 6.17
N ALA A 54 -11.38 -4.60 5.50
CA ALA A 54 -10.34 -3.68 5.94
C ALA A 54 -10.72 -2.20 5.79
N LEU A 55 -11.32 -1.82 4.66
CA LEU A 55 -11.56 -0.42 4.33
C LEU A 55 -12.53 0.29 5.31
N PRO A 56 -13.67 -0.31 5.73
CA PRO A 56 -14.55 0.32 6.72
C PRO A 56 -13.87 0.57 8.07
N LEU A 57 -13.01 -0.36 8.52
CA LEU A 57 -12.27 -0.21 9.78
C LEU A 57 -11.23 0.91 9.70
N ILE A 58 -10.45 0.95 8.61
CA ILE A 58 -9.47 2.01 8.35
C ILE A 58 -10.20 3.37 8.32
N TRP A 59 -11.29 3.47 7.56
CA TRP A 59 -12.06 4.71 7.45
C TRP A 59 -12.62 5.18 8.78
N SER A 60 -13.23 4.29 9.56
CA SER A 60 -13.75 4.60 10.90
C SER A 60 -12.66 5.15 11.81
N ALA A 61 -11.48 4.51 11.80
CA ALA A 61 -10.34 4.89 12.63
C ALA A 61 -9.65 6.19 12.17
N VAL A 62 -9.67 6.49 10.87
CA VAL A 62 -9.22 7.79 10.34
C VAL A 62 -10.21 8.88 10.70
N LYS A 63 -11.50 8.65 10.49
CA LYS A 63 -12.58 9.59 10.81
C LYS A 63 -12.61 9.98 12.30
N SER A 64 -12.30 9.06 13.21
CA SER A 64 -12.24 9.37 14.64
C SER A 64 -11.04 10.22 15.04
N ARG A 65 -9.93 10.15 14.31
CA ARG A 65 -8.68 10.89 14.57
C ARG A 65 -8.59 12.24 13.86
N LEU A 66 -9.39 12.45 12.81
CA LEU A 66 -9.47 13.72 12.08
C LEU A 66 -10.46 14.73 12.68
N LYS A 67 -11.17 14.36 13.75
CA LYS A 67 -12.02 15.28 14.50
C LYS A 67 -11.20 16.23 15.36
#